data_AF-A0AAT9LA07-F1
#
_entry.id   AF-A0AAT9LA07-F1
#
_cell.length_a   1.000
_cell.length_b   1.000
_cell.length_c   1.000
_cell.angle_alpha   90.00
_cell.angle_beta   90.00
_cell.angle_gamma   90.00
#
_symmetry.space_group_name_H-M   'P 1'
#
loop_
_entity.id
_entity.type
_entity.pdbx_description
1 polymer ?
#
loop_
_entity_poly.entity_id
_entity_poly.type
_entity_poly.pdbx_seq_one_letter_code
_entity_poly.pdbx_strand_id
1 'polypeptide(L)'
;MCRTVDLHQAVLAKNDTNAVELRRTLDDRGTTAVNLMSSPGSGKTALLEALLTRAVAGGTPAAAVTADLATENDATRLARSGAPVQQILTDGLCHLEAGMLRGKLEGWLPGGTRLLFVENVGNLVCPASYDLGETLRIALASVTEGEDKPVKYPAAFGLAHLVVVTKTDLADAVEFRREDFLSGVQQVNPGVPVIETSARTGEGVDALLSHVLRAADGQETHTPVLARQHEKHLHHRHDTPSAAEHSHAPAGTPR
;
A
#
# COMPACT_ATOMS: atom_id res chain seq x y z
N MET A 1 -33.32 4.07 1.14
CA MET A 1 -31.97 4.37 0.61
C MET A 1 -30.92 4.20 1.72
N CYS A 2 -30.80 3.00 2.31
CA CYS A 2 -29.87 2.71 3.43
C CYS A 2 -29.50 1.21 3.40
N ARG A 3 -28.74 0.79 2.38
CA ARG A 3 -28.29 -0.63 2.28
C ARG A 3 -26.93 -0.75 1.61
N THR A 4 -26.65 0.09 0.60
CA THR A 4 -25.37 0.09 -0.14
C THR A 4 -24.24 0.77 0.63
N VAL A 5 -24.51 1.88 1.32
CA VAL A 5 -23.51 2.59 2.15
C VAL A 5 -23.08 1.72 3.34
N ASP A 6 -24.02 1.05 3.99
CA ASP A 6 -23.74 0.17 5.13
C ASP A 6 -22.90 -1.05 4.73
N LEU A 7 -23.17 -1.63 3.55
CA LEU A 7 -22.39 -2.75 3.03
C LEU A 7 -20.95 -2.36 2.71
N HIS A 8 -20.75 -1.23 2.03
CA HIS A 8 -19.40 -0.76 1.70
C HIS A 8 -18.56 -0.50 2.97
N GLN A 9 -19.16 0.14 3.97
CA GLN A 9 -18.51 0.38 5.26
C GLN A 9 -18.19 -0.93 5.99
N ALA A 10 -19.09 -1.92 5.94
CA ALA A 10 -18.85 -3.22 6.54
C ALA A 10 -17.68 -3.98 5.86
N VAL A 11 -17.56 -3.89 4.54
CA VAL A 11 -16.44 -4.50 3.78
C VAL A 11 -15.10 -3.87 4.18
N LEU A 12 -15.03 -2.53 4.20
CA LEU A 12 -13.79 -1.84 4.62
C LEU A 12 -13.43 -2.15 6.08
N ALA A 13 -14.39 -2.10 7.00
CA ALA A 13 -14.14 -2.42 8.41
C ALA A 13 -13.64 -3.87 8.60
N LYS A 14 -14.15 -4.81 7.81
CA LYS A 14 -13.67 -6.20 7.81
C LYS A 14 -12.23 -6.28 7.29
N ASN A 15 -11.91 -5.54 6.22
CA ASN A 15 -10.53 -5.45 5.72
C ASN A 15 -9.59 -4.86 6.78
N ASP A 16 -9.98 -3.78 7.46
CA ASP A 16 -9.16 -3.14 8.50
C ASP A 16 -8.84 -4.11 9.65
N THR A 17 -9.82 -4.91 10.05
CA THR A 17 -9.62 -5.96 11.07
C THR A 17 -8.58 -6.98 10.59
N ASN A 18 -8.68 -7.43 9.33
CA ASN A 18 -7.72 -8.36 8.74
C ASN A 18 -6.32 -7.73 8.58
N ALA A 19 -6.25 -6.43 8.27
CA ALA A 19 -5.00 -5.68 8.10
C ALA A 19 -4.25 -5.55 9.43
N VAL A 20 -4.95 -5.25 10.52
CA VAL A 20 -4.37 -5.20 11.87
C VAL A 20 -3.80 -6.57 12.28
N GLU A 21 -4.55 -7.65 12.02
CA GLU A 21 -4.10 -9.01 12.33
C GLU A 21 -2.88 -9.42 11.48
N LEU A 22 -2.90 -9.09 10.19
CA LEU A 22 -1.78 -9.38 9.28
C LEU A 22 -0.53 -8.60 9.67
N ARG A 23 -0.66 -7.30 9.97
CA ARG A 23 0.44 -6.47 10.46
C ARG A 23 1.09 -7.09 11.70
N ARG A 24 0.29 -7.43 12.72
CA ARG A 24 0.79 -8.09 13.94
C ARG A 24 1.54 -9.39 13.61
N THR A 25 0.98 -10.20 12.72
CA THR A 25 1.59 -11.49 12.33
C THR A 25 2.94 -11.30 11.63
N LEU A 26 3.07 -10.26 10.81
CA LEU A 26 4.32 -9.92 10.12
C LEU A 26 5.35 -9.31 11.08
N ASP A 27 4.91 -8.42 11.96
CA ASP A 27 5.74 -7.81 13.01
C ASP A 27 6.30 -8.88 13.95
N ASP A 28 5.47 -9.83 14.41
CA ASP A 28 5.90 -10.96 15.25
C ASP A 28 6.95 -11.85 14.57
N ARG A 29 6.98 -11.85 13.23
CA ARG A 29 7.98 -12.56 12.41
C ARG A 29 9.21 -11.71 12.09
N GLY A 30 9.22 -10.43 12.44
CA GLY A 30 10.26 -9.48 12.03
C GLY A 30 10.24 -9.18 10.53
N THR A 31 9.09 -9.32 9.88
CA THR A 31 8.91 -9.10 8.44
C THR A 31 8.34 -7.71 8.18
N THR A 32 9.07 -6.86 7.47
CA THR A 32 8.56 -5.57 6.99
C THR A 32 7.81 -5.77 5.68
N ALA A 33 6.51 -5.43 5.66
CA ALA A 33 5.71 -5.45 4.44
C ALA A 33 5.77 -4.12 3.68
N VAL A 34 6.03 -4.20 2.37
CA VAL A 34 6.16 -3.05 1.47
C VAL A 34 5.14 -3.20 0.33
N ASN A 35 4.09 -2.39 0.37
CA ASN A 35 3.03 -2.34 -0.64
C ASN A 35 3.40 -1.36 -1.77
N LEU A 36 3.51 -1.86 -3.00
CA LEU A 36 3.76 -1.05 -4.20
C LEU A 36 2.45 -0.81 -4.94
N MET A 37 2.01 0.44 -5.00
CA MET A 37 0.79 0.85 -5.73
C MET A 37 1.12 1.81 -6.88
N SER A 38 0.43 1.67 -8.00
CA SER A 38 0.68 2.48 -9.21
C SER A 38 -0.44 2.34 -10.23
N SER A 39 -0.41 3.12 -11.32
CA SER A 39 -1.17 2.79 -12.54
C SER A 39 -0.60 1.58 -13.28
N PRO A 40 -1.37 0.95 -14.19
CA PRO A 40 -0.85 -0.06 -15.11
C PRO A 40 0.33 0.48 -15.93
N GLY A 41 1.36 -0.34 -16.13
CA GLY A 41 2.49 0.02 -16.97
C GLY A 41 3.47 1.05 -16.38
N SER A 42 3.32 1.47 -15.12
CA SER A 42 4.28 2.36 -14.43
C SER A 42 5.68 1.75 -14.26
N GLY A 43 5.80 0.43 -14.39
CA GLY A 43 7.07 -0.30 -14.25
C GLY A 43 7.31 -0.96 -12.89
N LYS A 44 6.26 -1.18 -12.08
CA LYS A 44 6.35 -1.89 -10.77
C LYS A 44 7.16 -3.18 -10.84
N THR A 45 6.74 -4.14 -11.67
CA THR A 45 7.41 -5.44 -11.81
C THR A 45 8.88 -5.32 -12.18
N ALA A 46 9.22 -4.38 -13.07
CA ALA A 46 10.60 -4.16 -13.49
C ALA A 46 11.46 -3.60 -12.36
N LEU A 47 10.93 -2.63 -11.62
CA LEU A 47 11.61 -2.06 -10.47
C LEU A 47 11.75 -3.10 -9.35
N LEU A 48 10.69 -3.87 -9.09
CA LEU A 48 10.69 -4.90 -8.06
C LEU A 48 11.65 -6.04 -8.39
N GLU A 49 11.73 -6.50 -9.64
CA GLU A 49 12.74 -7.45 -10.10
C GLU A 49 14.17 -6.93 -9.80
N ALA A 50 14.43 -5.65 -10.08
CA ALA A 50 15.72 -5.02 -9.82
C ALA A 50 16.04 -4.86 -8.32
N LEU A 51 15.03 -4.58 -7.49
CA LEU A 51 15.14 -4.52 -6.02
C LEU A 51 15.42 -5.89 -5.43
N LEU A 52 14.64 -6.91 -5.80
CA LEU A 52 14.81 -8.29 -5.31
C LEU A 52 16.18 -8.84 -5.70
N THR A 53 16.63 -8.60 -6.93
CA THR A 53 17.96 -9.03 -7.39
C THR A 53 19.07 -8.45 -6.50
N ARG A 54 18.99 -7.15 -6.15
CA ARG A 54 19.94 -6.50 -5.24
C ARG A 54 19.83 -7.01 -3.81
N ALA A 55 18.61 -7.22 -3.32
CA ALA A 55 18.37 -7.75 -1.99
C ALA A 55 19.01 -9.14 -1.84
N VAL A 56 18.77 -10.04 -2.80
CA VAL A 56 19.37 -11.39 -2.86
C VAL A 56 20.89 -11.30 -2.94
N ALA A 57 21.44 -10.48 -3.83
CA ALA A 57 22.89 -10.29 -3.96
C ALA A 57 23.53 -9.73 -2.67
N GLY A 58 22.82 -8.87 -1.94
CA GLY A 58 23.24 -8.31 -0.65
C GLY A 58 22.95 -9.21 0.55
N GLY A 59 22.39 -10.41 0.36
CA GLY A 59 22.06 -11.33 1.45
C GLY A 59 20.87 -10.89 2.32
N THR A 60 20.05 -9.95 1.85
CA THR A 60 18.80 -9.58 2.51
C THR A 60 17.71 -10.61 2.20
N PRO A 61 17.16 -11.31 3.21
CA PRO A 61 16.06 -12.26 2.97
C PRO A 61 14.80 -11.49 2.54
N ALA A 62 14.49 -11.55 1.24
CA ALA A 62 13.34 -10.88 0.66
C ALA A 62 12.45 -11.89 -0.09
N ALA A 63 11.14 -11.68 -0.01
CA ALA A 63 10.13 -12.39 -0.78
C ALA A 63 9.19 -11.39 -1.46
N ALA A 64 8.49 -11.83 -2.51
CA ALA A 64 7.49 -11.01 -3.18
C ALA A 64 6.17 -11.72 -3.38
N VAL A 65 5.09 -10.98 -3.24
CA VAL A 65 3.76 -11.34 -3.71
C VAL A 65 3.40 -10.37 -4.83
N THR A 66 2.89 -10.88 -5.94
CA THR A 66 2.31 -10.03 -7.00
C THR A 66 0.83 -10.36 -7.18
N ALA A 67 0.03 -9.32 -7.39
CA ALA A 67 -1.41 -9.41 -7.53
C ALA A 67 -1.86 -8.81 -8.88
N ASP A 68 -2.50 -9.65 -9.69
CA ASP A 68 -3.05 -9.26 -10.99
C ASP A 68 -4.45 -9.82 -11.21
N LEU A 69 -5.18 -9.21 -12.14
CA LEU A 69 -6.49 -9.71 -12.56
C LEU A 69 -6.38 -11.05 -13.28
N ALA A 70 -5.30 -11.25 -14.04
CA ALA A 70 -5.09 -12.44 -14.87
C ALA A 70 -3.60 -12.65 -15.16
N THR A 71 -3.25 -13.91 -15.49
CA THR A 71 -1.90 -14.38 -15.83
C THR A 71 -0.92 -14.42 -14.66
N GLU A 72 0.17 -15.17 -14.84
CA GLU A 72 1.26 -15.31 -13.85
C GLU A 72 2.57 -14.70 -14.39
N ASN A 73 2.45 -13.79 -15.37
CA ASN A 73 3.59 -13.22 -16.09
C ASN A 73 4.51 -12.46 -15.14
N ASP A 74 3.93 -11.69 -14.24
CA ASP A 74 4.67 -10.89 -13.26
C ASP A 74 5.38 -11.79 -12.25
N ALA A 75 4.71 -12.84 -11.75
CA ALA A 75 5.35 -13.81 -10.85
C ALA A 75 6.53 -14.53 -11.52
N THR A 76 6.34 -14.98 -12.77
CA THR A 76 7.39 -15.63 -13.58
C THR A 76 8.58 -14.72 -13.79
N ARG A 77 8.32 -13.43 -14.02
CA ARG A 77 9.37 -12.42 -14.20
C ARG A 77 10.13 -12.17 -12.90
N LEU A 78 9.42 -11.93 -11.80
CA LEU A 78 10.03 -11.65 -10.50
C LEU A 78 10.88 -12.83 -10.00
N ALA A 79 10.48 -14.07 -10.28
CA ALA A 79 11.22 -15.27 -9.88
C ALA A 79 12.66 -15.32 -10.44
N ARG A 80 12.95 -14.58 -11.53
CA ARG A 80 14.31 -14.46 -12.11
C ARG A 80 15.31 -13.80 -11.17
N SER A 81 14.83 -13.03 -10.18
CA SER A 81 15.66 -12.44 -9.14
C SER A 81 16.28 -13.46 -8.17
N GLY A 82 15.76 -14.69 -8.15
CA GLY A 82 16.14 -15.73 -7.18
C GLY A 82 15.40 -15.61 -5.83
N ALA A 83 14.58 -14.59 -5.62
CA ALA A 83 13.73 -14.47 -4.44
C ALA A 83 12.50 -15.40 -4.53
N PRO A 84 11.95 -15.87 -3.40
CA PRO A 84 10.64 -16.52 -3.35
C PRO A 84 9.54 -15.57 -3.83
N VAL A 85 8.73 -16.01 -4.79
CA VAL A 85 7.64 -15.22 -5.38
C VAL A 85 6.33 -16.00 -5.35
N GLN A 86 5.22 -15.31 -5.03
CA GLN A 86 3.87 -15.87 -5.08
C GLN A 86 2.93 -15.00 -5.90
N GLN A 87 2.11 -15.63 -6.73
CA GLN A 87 1.03 -14.96 -7.46
C GLN A 87 -0.28 -14.97 -6.66
N ILE A 88 -1.01 -13.86 -6.74
CA ILE A 88 -2.43 -13.75 -6.40
C ILE A 88 -3.18 -13.36 -7.67
N LEU A 89 -4.16 -14.16 -8.05
CA LEU A 89 -5.16 -13.76 -9.04
C LEU A 89 -6.33 -13.16 -8.26
N THR A 90 -6.72 -11.93 -8.59
CA THR A 90 -7.74 -11.18 -7.85
C THR A 90 -9.17 -11.51 -8.28
N ASP A 91 -9.34 -12.43 -9.22
CA ASP A 91 -10.63 -12.86 -9.78
C ASP A 91 -11.52 -11.69 -10.22
N GLY A 92 -10.89 -10.65 -10.78
CA GLY A 92 -11.56 -9.46 -11.32
C GLY A 92 -11.62 -8.26 -10.37
N LEU A 93 -11.14 -8.37 -9.13
CA LEU A 93 -11.02 -7.20 -8.25
C LEU A 93 -9.89 -6.26 -8.69
N CYS A 94 -10.16 -4.96 -8.57
CA CYS A 94 -9.22 -3.88 -8.96
C CYS A 94 -8.18 -3.54 -7.88
N HIS A 95 -8.15 -4.30 -6.78
CA HIS A 95 -7.27 -4.13 -5.63
C HIS A 95 -7.03 -5.47 -4.92
N LEU A 96 -6.01 -5.50 -4.08
CA LEU A 96 -5.78 -6.57 -3.12
C LEU A 96 -6.42 -6.22 -1.76
N GLU A 97 -6.87 -7.24 -1.02
CA GLU A 97 -7.38 -7.11 0.35
C GLU A 97 -6.49 -7.85 1.34
N ALA A 98 -6.42 -7.38 2.59
CA ALA A 98 -5.56 -7.97 3.62
C ALA A 98 -5.87 -9.46 3.86
N GLY A 99 -7.15 -9.85 3.78
CA GLY A 99 -7.56 -11.24 3.94
C GLY A 99 -7.02 -12.16 2.84
N MET A 100 -6.98 -11.67 1.60
CA MET A 100 -6.43 -12.41 0.45
C MET A 100 -4.92 -12.59 0.60
N LEU A 101 -4.23 -11.51 0.96
CA LEU A 101 -2.79 -11.54 1.22
C LEU A 101 -2.47 -12.50 2.35
N ARG A 102 -3.14 -12.39 3.51
CA ARG A 102 -2.95 -13.27 4.67
C ARG A 102 -3.10 -14.75 4.29
N GLY A 103 -4.19 -15.09 3.60
CA GLY A 103 -4.45 -16.47 3.18
C GLY A 103 -3.39 -17.03 2.21
N LYS A 104 -2.73 -16.16 1.44
CA LYS A 104 -1.65 -16.55 0.52
C LYS A 104 -0.30 -16.68 1.20
N LEU A 105 -0.06 -15.93 2.28
CA LEU A 105 1.17 -16.00 3.07
C LEU A 105 1.17 -17.20 4.03
N GLU A 106 0.00 -17.64 4.49
CA GLU A 106 -0.16 -18.80 5.35
C GLU A 106 0.36 -20.07 4.66
N GLY A 107 1.34 -20.74 5.29
CA GLY A 107 1.98 -21.94 4.75
C GLY A 107 2.98 -21.71 3.60
N TRP A 108 3.12 -20.48 3.09
CA TRP A 108 4.05 -20.18 1.99
C TRP A 108 5.23 -19.30 2.41
N LEU A 109 5.01 -18.23 3.19
CA LEU A 109 6.03 -17.22 3.46
C LEU A 109 7.24 -17.85 4.17
N PRO A 110 8.45 -17.82 3.56
CA PRO A 110 9.63 -18.45 4.14
C PRO A 110 10.01 -17.86 5.51
N GLY A 111 10.48 -18.72 6.40
CA GLY A 111 10.99 -18.30 7.71
C GLY A 111 12.19 -17.37 7.59
N GLY A 112 12.25 -16.34 8.44
CA GLY A 112 13.33 -15.35 8.42
C GLY A 112 13.26 -14.33 7.27
N THR A 113 12.15 -14.29 6.51
CA THR A 113 11.92 -13.23 5.53
C THR A 113 11.94 -11.87 6.24
N ARG A 114 12.90 -11.01 5.90
CA ARG A 114 13.00 -9.65 6.45
C ARG A 114 12.12 -8.68 5.69
N LEU A 115 12.09 -8.77 4.37
CA LEU A 115 11.30 -7.89 3.50
C LEU A 115 10.27 -8.70 2.72
N LEU A 116 9.01 -8.30 2.81
CA LEU A 116 7.92 -8.80 1.97
C LEU A 116 7.45 -7.68 1.04
N PHE A 117 7.80 -7.77 -0.23
CA PHE A 117 7.26 -6.86 -1.24
C PHE A 117 5.90 -7.36 -1.72
N VAL A 118 4.93 -6.45 -1.82
CA VAL A 118 3.60 -6.73 -2.35
C VAL A 118 3.39 -5.82 -3.55
N GLU A 119 3.52 -6.38 -4.75
CA GLU A 119 3.13 -5.71 -5.98
C GLU A 119 1.60 -5.76 -6.11
N ASN A 120 0.95 -4.63 -5.82
CA ASN A 120 -0.50 -4.53 -5.89
C ASN A 120 -0.99 -4.42 -7.33
N VAL A 121 -2.29 -4.56 -7.54
CA VAL A 121 -2.91 -4.38 -8.85
C VAL A 121 -2.57 -2.97 -9.38
N GLY A 122 -2.32 -2.86 -10.69
CA GLY A 122 -2.13 -1.58 -11.37
C GLY A 122 -3.37 -0.69 -11.31
N ASN A 123 -3.60 0.00 -10.21
CA ASN A 123 -4.65 0.98 -10.02
C ASN A 123 -4.26 2.01 -8.93
N LEU A 124 -4.52 3.29 -9.17
CA LEU A 124 -4.29 4.37 -8.19
C LEU A 124 -5.55 4.76 -7.40
N VAL A 125 -6.70 4.15 -7.69
CA VAL A 125 -7.99 4.48 -7.06
C VAL A 125 -8.37 3.42 -6.02
N CYS A 126 -8.71 2.20 -6.45
CA CYS A 126 -9.21 1.16 -5.54
C CYS A 126 -8.20 0.85 -4.41
N PRO A 127 -6.90 0.59 -4.70
CA PRO A 127 -5.96 0.16 -3.66
C PRO A 127 -5.70 1.20 -2.56
N ALA A 128 -5.95 2.49 -2.83
CA ALA A 128 -5.74 3.54 -1.84
C ALA A 128 -6.63 3.36 -0.59
N SER A 129 -7.83 2.80 -0.77
CA SER A 129 -8.83 2.63 0.29
C SER A 129 -8.63 1.38 1.16
N TYR A 130 -7.72 0.47 0.79
CA TYR A 130 -7.54 -0.80 1.48
C TYR A 130 -6.16 -0.84 2.14
N ASP A 131 -6.13 -0.95 3.46
CA ASP A 131 -4.93 -1.28 4.23
C ASP A 131 -4.63 -2.78 4.06
N LEU A 132 -3.38 -3.15 3.75
CA LEU A 132 -2.92 -4.53 3.68
C LEU A 132 -2.15 -4.95 4.92
N GLY A 133 -2.08 -4.09 5.94
CA GLY A 133 -1.21 -4.29 7.09
C GLY A 133 0.25 -3.95 6.80
N GLU A 134 0.53 -3.24 5.71
CA GLU A 134 1.89 -2.88 5.31
C GLU A 134 2.55 -1.92 6.31
N THR A 135 3.88 -2.02 6.41
CA THR A 135 4.71 -1.04 7.11
C THR A 135 4.99 0.16 6.21
N LEU A 136 5.22 -0.11 4.92
CA LEU A 136 5.49 0.91 3.91
C LEU A 136 4.51 0.80 2.76
N ARG A 137 3.88 1.92 2.44
CA ARG A 137 3.08 2.13 1.23
C ARG A 137 3.86 3.04 0.29
N ILE A 138 4.23 2.51 -0.87
CA ILE A 138 4.99 3.24 -1.89
C ILE A 138 4.08 3.50 -3.10
N ALA A 139 3.86 4.78 -3.41
CA ALA A 139 3.14 5.18 -4.61
C ALA A 139 4.12 5.42 -5.76
N LEU A 140 3.95 4.70 -6.87
CA LEU A 140 4.76 4.82 -8.07
C LEU A 140 4.03 5.62 -9.15
N ALA A 141 4.76 6.52 -9.79
CA ALA A 141 4.34 7.22 -11.00
C ALA A 141 5.47 7.22 -12.01
N SER A 142 5.22 6.80 -13.25
CA SER A 142 6.22 6.94 -14.30
C SER A 142 6.20 8.32 -14.94
N VAL A 143 7.36 8.79 -15.41
CA VAL A 143 7.44 10.06 -16.16
C VAL A 143 6.52 10.09 -17.39
N THR A 144 6.19 8.93 -17.94
CA THR A 144 5.31 8.77 -19.11
C THR A 144 3.82 8.98 -18.81
N GLU A 145 3.46 9.20 -17.54
CA GLU A 145 2.07 9.31 -17.09
C GLU A 145 1.58 10.74 -16.86
N GLY A 146 2.48 11.73 -16.99
CA GLY A 146 2.24 13.15 -16.74
C GLY A 146 2.46 13.56 -15.28
N GLU A 147 2.77 14.84 -15.08
CA GLU A 147 3.18 15.45 -13.83
C GLU A 147 2.03 15.66 -12.85
N ASP A 148 0.81 15.77 -13.35
CA ASP A 148 -0.38 16.09 -12.56
C ASP A 148 -0.99 14.90 -11.81
N LYS A 149 -0.35 13.72 -11.93
CA LYS A 149 -0.71 12.47 -11.25
C LYS A 149 -0.96 12.64 -9.74
N PRO A 150 -0.08 13.30 -8.95
CA PRO A 150 -0.28 13.42 -7.51
C PRO A 150 -1.60 14.10 -7.16
N VAL A 151 -1.89 15.22 -7.82
CA VAL A 151 -3.09 16.03 -7.58
C VAL A 151 -4.35 15.34 -8.12
N LYS A 152 -4.24 14.56 -9.21
CA LYS A 152 -5.36 13.76 -9.74
C LYS A 152 -5.74 12.56 -8.87
N TYR A 153 -4.78 11.98 -8.15
CA TYR A 153 -4.99 10.79 -7.31
C TYR A 153 -4.59 11.04 -5.85
N PRO A 154 -5.19 12.04 -5.17
CA PRO A 154 -4.69 12.52 -3.89
C PRO A 154 -4.73 11.46 -2.78
N ALA A 155 -5.67 10.51 -2.83
CA ALA A 155 -5.72 9.41 -1.88
C ALA A 155 -4.50 8.49 -1.96
N ALA A 156 -4.05 8.14 -3.17
CA ALA A 156 -2.88 7.28 -3.36
C ALA A 156 -1.59 7.94 -2.87
N PHE A 157 -1.36 9.19 -3.28
CA PHE A 157 -0.14 9.92 -2.94
C PHE A 157 -0.16 10.46 -1.50
N GLY A 158 -1.34 10.83 -0.98
CA GLY A 158 -1.54 11.35 0.38
C GLY A 158 -1.46 10.29 1.49
N LEU A 159 -1.60 9.01 1.13
CA LEU A 159 -1.40 7.86 2.02
C LEU A 159 -0.02 7.21 1.86
N ALA A 160 0.79 7.67 0.90
CA ALA A 160 2.11 7.10 0.66
C ALA A 160 3.12 7.50 1.77
N HIS A 161 3.94 6.54 2.17
CA HIS A 161 5.12 6.76 3.01
C HIS A 161 6.33 7.18 2.16
N LEU A 162 6.32 6.81 0.88
CA LEU A 162 7.34 7.14 -0.10
C LEU A 162 6.69 7.27 -1.47
N VAL A 163 7.11 8.27 -2.25
CA VAL A 163 6.77 8.38 -3.67
C VAL A 163 7.96 7.99 -4.51
N VAL A 164 7.74 7.17 -5.54
CA VAL A 164 8.79 6.77 -6.47
C VAL A 164 8.42 7.22 -7.88
N VAL A 165 9.29 8.02 -8.49
CA VAL A 165 9.20 8.36 -9.91
C VAL A 165 9.96 7.31 -10.70
N THR A 166 9.30 6.65 -11.66
CA THR A 166 9.90 5.57 -12.44
C THR A 166 10.15 5.99 -13.89
N LYS A 167 11.04 5.24 -14.56
CA LYS A 167 11.41 5.43 -15.96
C LYS A 167 12.04 6.81 -16.24
N THR A 168 12.80 7.35 -15.31
CA THR A 168 13.44 8.68 -15.43
C THR A 168 14.34 8.79 -16.65
N ASP A 169 14.85 7.67 -17.13
CA ASP A 169 15.55 7.49 -18.40
C ASP A 169 14.73 7.87 -19.65
N LEU A 170 13.42 8.11 -19.53
CA LEU A 170 12.54 8.60 -20.59
C LEU A 170 12.07 10.04 -20.39
N ALA A 171 12.49 10.71 -19.30
CA ALA A 171 11.96 12.03 -18.92
C ALA A 171 12.08 13.05 -20.05
N ASP A 172 13.26 13.16 -20.67
CA ASP A 172 13.51 14.09 -21.77
C ASP A 172 12.65 13.79 -23.00
N ALA A 173 12.42 12.51 -23.31
CA ALA A 173 11.68 12.08 -24.49
C ALA A 173 10.18 12.39 -24.39
N VAL A 174 9.65 12.53 -23.17
CA VAL A 174 8.25 12.90 -22.91
C VAL A 174 8.12 14.31 -22.31
N GLU A 175 9.20 15.08 -22.34
CA GLU A 175 9.26 16.47 -21.85
C GLU A 175 8.80 16.61 -20.38
N PHE A 176 9.12 15.61 -19.55
CA PHE A 176 8.60 15.52 -18.19
C PHE A 176 9.08 16.69 -17.31
N ARG A 177 8.13 17.44 -16.77
CA ARG A 177 8.39 18.62 -15.94
C ARG A 177 8.49 18.23 -14.46
N ARG A 178 9.66 17.72 -14.09
CA ARG A 178 9.99 17.25 -12.73
C ARG A 178 9.48 18.16 -11.61
N GLU A 179 9.74 19.46 -11.69
CA GLU A 179 9.36 20.41 -10.62
C GLU A 179 7.85 20.54 -10.45
N ASP A 180 7.07 20.41 -11.52
CA ASP A 180 5.61 20.46 -11.45
C ASP A 180 5.07 19.20 -10.74
N PHE A 181 5.66 18.03 -11.02
CA PHE A 181 5.33 16.79 -10.31
C PHE A 181 5.67 16.89 -8.83
N LEU A 182 6.88 17.35 -8.49
CA LEU A 182 7.31 17.51 -7.09
C LEU A 182 6.42 18.49 -6.34
N SER A 183 6.05 19.61 -6.96
CA SER A 183 5.08 20.55 -6.41
C SER A 183 3.73 19.89 -6.13
N GLY A 184 3.21 19.09 -7.06
CA GLY A 184 1.98 18.32 -6.87
C GLY A 184 2.08 17.31 -5.73
N VAL A 185 3.21 16.61 -5.59
CA VAL A 185 3.46 15.71 -4.45
C VAL A 185 3.44 16.49 -3.14
N GLN A 186 4.15 17.62 -3.06
CA GLN A 186 4.20 18.43 -1.84
C GLN A 186 2.84 19.04 -1.48
N GLN A 187 1.99 19.36 -2.47
CA GLN A 187 0.63 19.83 -2.23
C GLN A 187 -0.24 18.75 -1.55
N VAL A 188 -0.08 17.49 -1.96
CA VAL A 188 -0.93 16.38 -1.50
C VAL A 188 -0.39 15.72 -0.23
N ASN A 189 0.93 15.57 -0.14
CA ASN A 189 1.61 14.90 0.96
C ASN A 189 2.91 15.64 1.34
N PRO A 190 2.81 16.82 1.98
CA PRO A 190 3.97 17.61 2.37
C PRO A 190 5.02 16.80 3.14
N GLY A 191 6.28 16.92 2.74
CA GLY A 191 7.41 16.26 3.39
C GLY A 191 7.62 14.79 3.05
N VAL A 192 6.75 14.17 2.24
CA VAL A 192 6.97 12.78 1.79
C VAL A 192 8.27 12.70 0.98
N PRO A 193 9.15 11.72 1.25
CA PRO A 193 10.34 11.50 0.44
C PRO A 193 9.93 11.12 -0.99
N VAL A 194 10.74 11.56 -1.96
CA VAL A 194 10.60 11.21 -3.38
C VAL A 194 11.91 10.62 -3.85
N ILE A 195 11.87 9.43 -4.46
CA ILE A 195 13.03 8.78 -5.08
C ILE A 195 12.77 8.60 -6.57
N GLU A 196 13.70 9.08 -7.38
CA GLU A 196 13.66 8.97 -8.83
C GLU A 196 14.45 7.73 -9.26
N THR A 197 13.87 6.92 -10.14
CA THR A 197 14.40 5.61 -10.50
C THR A 197 14.28 5.28 -11.98
N SER A 198 15.25 4.49 -12.45
CA SER A 198 15.17 3.76 -13.71
C SER A 198 15.57 2.31 -13.48
N ALA A 199 14.61 1.39 -13.64
CA ALA A 199 14.92 -0.04 -13.63
C ALA A 199 15.83 -0.44 -14.82
N ARG A 200 15.82 0.33 -15.92
CA ARG A 200 16.64 0.06 -17.11
C ARG A 200 18.11 0.40 -16.88
N THR A 201 18.40 1.56 -16.29
CA THR A 201 19.78 2.00 -16.04
C THR A 201 20.29 1.56 -14.67
N GLY A 202 19.39 1.21 -13.75
CA GLY A 202 19.69 0.90 -12.34
C GLY A 202 19.74 2.14 -11.45
N GLU A 203 19.59 3.34 -11.99
CA GLU A 203 19.59 4.59 -11.23
C GLU A 203 18.48 4.59 -10.17
N GLY A 204 18.84 5.05 -8.96
CA GLY A 204 17.93 5.18 -7.82
C GLY A 204 17.49 3.88 -7.17
N VAL A 205 17.73 2.71 -7.76
CA VAL A 205 17.28 1.41 -7.22
C VAL A 205 17.98 1.08 -5.89
N ASP A 206 19.29 1.34 -5.79
CA ASP A 206 20.05 1.12 -4.54
C ASP A 206 19.63 2.11 -3.44
N ALA A 207 19.32 3.36 -3.81
CA ALA A 207 18.79 4.35 -2.88
C ALA A 207 17.41 3.94 -2.35
N LEU A 208 16.55 3.41 -3.22
CA LEU A 208 15.24 2.88 -2.85
C LEU A 208 15.37 1.67 -1.91
N LEU A 209 16.21 0.68 -2.23
CA LEU A 209 16.42 -0.47 -1.36
C LEU A 209 16.97 -0.04 0.01
N SER A 210 17.91 0.90 0.03
CA SER A 210 18.46 1.45 1.27
C SER A 210 17.40 2.15 2.12
N HIS A 211 16.48 2.90 1.49
CA HIS A 211 15.37 3.55 2.20
C HIS A 211 14.40 2.52 2.79
N VAL A 212 14.04 1.48 2.03
CA VAL A 212 13.19 0.37 2.52
C VAL A 212 13.84 -0.34 3.71
N LEU A 213 15.16 -0.57 3.67
CA LEU A 213 15.89 -1.21 4.76
C LEU A 213 15.92 -0.34 6.03
N ARG A 214 16.14 0.98 5.89
CA ARG A 214 16.07 1.91 7.04
C ARG A 214 14.68 1.92 7.67
N ALA A 215 13.63 1.93 6.85
CA ALA A 215 12.26 1.80 7.34
C ALA A 215 12.00 0.46 8.05
N ALA A 216 12.56 -0.64 7.54
CA ALA A 216 12.51 -1.94 8.22
C ALA A 216 13.23 -1.93 9.58
N ASP A 217 14.26 -1.11 9.75
CA ASP A 217 14.95 -0.88 11.02
C ASP A 217 14.26 0.19 11.91
N GLY A 218 13.05 0.63 11.55
CA GLY A 218 12.26 1.60 12.30
C GLY A 218 12.71 3.05 12.13
N GLN A 219 13.54 3.35 11.12
CA GLN A 219 14.06 4.68 10.83
C GLN A 219 13.33 5.33 9.64
N GLU A 220 13.22 6.66 9.65
CA GLU A 220 12.80 7.45 8.47
C GLU A 220 11.42 7.13 7.85
N THR A 221 10.45 6.72 8.65
CA THR A 221 9.07 6.57 8.16
C THR A 221 8.34 7.90 8.17
N HIS A 222 8.13 8.47 6.98
CA HIS A 222 7.20 9.59 6.81
C HIS A 222 5.81 9.21 7.34
N THR A 223 5.14 10.11 8.04
CA THR A 223 3.76 9.90 8.48
C THR A 223 2.80 10.50 7.46
N PRO A 224 2.04 9.70 6.69
CA PRO A 224 1.17 10.23 5.65
C PRO A 224 0.08 11.13 6.22
N VAL A 225 -0.19 12.26 5.55
CA VAL A 225 -1.15 13.25 6.04
C VAL A 225 -2.58 12.71 6.10
N LEU A 226 -2.96 11.87 5.13
CA LEU A 226 -4.31 11.27 5.09
C LEU A 226 -4.47 10.08 6.03
N ALA A 227 -3.37 9.45 6.50
CA ALA A 227 -3.46 8.38 7.50
C ALA A 227 -4.06 8.91 8.82
N ARG A 228 -3.75 10.15 9.18
CA ARG A 228 -4.30 10.84 10.37
C ARG A 228 -5.81 11.11 10.29
N GLN A 229 -6.42 11.06 9.10
CA GLN A 229 -7.85 11.28 8.91
C GLN A 229 -8.64 9.96 8.92
N HIS A 230 -8.05 8.86 8.45
CA HIS A 230 -8.62 7.51 8.59
C HIS A 230 -8.74 7.09 10.06
N GLU A 231 -7.76 7.40 10.91
CA GLU A 231 -7.82 7.09 12.35
C GLU A 231 -8.95 7.85 13.09
N LYS A 232 -9.29 9.08 12.68
CA LYS A 232 -10.38 9.86 13.29
C LYS A 232 -11.76 9.26 13.01
N HIS A 233 -11.95 8.57 11.89
CA HIS A 233 -13.19 7.86 11.61
C HIS A 233 -13.33 6.55 12.39
N LEU A 234 -12.22 5.95 12.85
CA LEU A 234 -12.22 4.76 13.71
C LEU A 234 -12.61 5.11 15.17
N HIS A 235 -12.17 6.25 15.70
CA HIS A 235 -12.37 6.60 17.11
C HIS A 235 -13.71 7.26 17.46
N HIS A 236 -14.51 7.71 16.50
CA HIS A 236 -15.85 8.28 16.77
C HIS A 236 -16.97 7.25 16.96
N ARG A 237 -16.66 5.95 17.09
CA ARG A 237 -17.67 4.89 17.33
C ARG A 237 -17.73 4.37 18.78
N HIS A 238 -16.96 4.92 19.71
CA HIS A 238 -17.04 4.57 21.13
C HIS A 238 -17.44 5.76 22.02
N ASP A 239 -18.63 6.31 21.78
CA ASP A 239 -19.38 7.04 22.81
C ASP A 239 -20.84 6.57 22.74
N THR A 240 -21.14 5.47 23.43
CA THR A 240 -22.52 5.08 23.74
C THR A 240 -23.06 6.00 24.82
N PRO A 241 -24.21 6.69 24.63
CA PRO A 241 -24.91 7.29 25.75
C PRO A 241 -25.49 6.16 26.61
N SER A 242 -25.13 6.17 27.89
CA SER A 242 -25.73 5.37 28.95
C SER A 242 -27.26 5.39 28.86
N ALA A 243 -27.85 4.19 28.88
CA ALA A 243 -29.29 3.99 28.93
C ALA A 243 -29.87 4.59 30.22
N ALA A 244 -30.71 5.60 30.08
CA ALA A 244 -31.54 6.08 31.18
C ALA A 244 -32.72 5.12 31.38
N GLU A 245 -32.77 4.50 32.56
CA GLU A 245 -33.87 3.67 33.05
C GLU A 245 -35.16 4.51 33.17
N HIS A 246 -36.19 4.15 32.41
CA HIS A 246 -37.54 4.67 32.62
C HIS A 246 -38.34 3.72 33.52
N SER A 247 -38.45 4.10 34.79
CA SER A 247 -39.40 3.56 35.76
C SER A 247 -40.81 4.10 35.46
N HIS A 248 -41.78 3.20 35.24
CA HIS A 248 -43.20 3.52 35.19
C HIS A 248 -43.87 3.20 36.52
N ALA A 249 -44.43 4.21 37.19
CA ALA A 249 -45.39 4.08 38.29
C ALA A 249 -46.80 4.48 37.81
N PRO A 250 -47.89 3.94 38.41
CA PRO A 250 -49.21 3.92 37.79
C PRO A 250 -50.03 5.19 38.07
N ALA A 251 -50.88 5.55 37.10
CA ALA A 251 -51.81 6.67 37.18
C ALA A 251 -53.00 6.36 38.08
N GLY A 252 -53.19 7.17 39.12
CA GLY A 252 -54.41 7.25 39.92
C GLY A 252 -55.44 8.18 39.27
N THR A 253 -56.71 7.79 39.35
CA THR A 253 -57.89 8.62 39.10
C THR A 253 -58.02 9.76 40.11
N PRO A 254 -58.67 10.87 39.73
CA PRO A 254 -59.89 11.21 40.48
C PRO A 254 -61.01 11.89 39.66
N ARG A 255 -62.23 11.48 40.03
CA ARG A 255 -63.55 12.18 40.08
C ARG A 255 -64.04 13.02 38.91
#